data_AF-A0A5E4QN49-F1
#
_entry.id   AF-A0A5E4QN49-F1
#
_cell.length_a   1.000
_cell.length_b   1.000
_cell.length_c   1.000
_cell.angle_alpha   90.00
_cell.angle_beta   90.00
_cell.angle_gamma   90.00
#
_symmetry.space_group_name_H-M   'P 1'
#
loop_
_entity.id
_entity.type
_entity.pdbx_description
1 polymer ?
#
loop_
_entity_poly.entity_id
_entity_poly.type
_entity_poly.pdbx_seq_one_letter_code
_entity_poly.pdbx_strand_id
1 'polypeptide(L)'
;MYKLCFQDDELFTDEWDFEGVEEDIKEDLDLTIIQRCEVLQVTHQPSRMEIKLKNNKKEKGTCLIEGVWMNTPLQEGEIVSILASRNASGSFVINNTSGLLSLRPDHLISTTSVVAGVFCKRKAVLQERWRGIDSANTAMTVGILIHELVQKALTSDILDVKELRTQCDDIIKDSIQMLYDCGITESEARANMDVYSESKVEWAY
;
A
#
# COMPACT_ATOMS: atom_id res chain seq x y z
N MET A 1 40.29 81.98 16.59
CA MET A 1 41.17 81.79 15.42
C MET A 1 41.60 80.32 15.42
N TYR A 2 41.34 79.43 14.47
CA TYR A 2 40.40 79.31 13.32
C TYR A 2 40.08 77.78 13.20
N LYS A 3 39.24 77.23 12.32
CA LYS A 3 38.44 77.68 11.15
C LYS A 3 37.18 76.77 11.07
N LEU A 4 36.14 77.17 10.33
CA LEU A 4 35.04 76.29 9.92
C LEU A 4 35.36 75.50 8.64
N CYS A 5 34.88 74.26 8.56
CA CYS A 5 34.34 73.65 7.34
C CYS A 5 33.26 72.65 7.74
N PHE A 6 32.08 72.78 7.13
CA PHE A 6 30.98 71.83 7.24
C PHE A 6 31.23 70.65 6.28
N GLN A 7 30.66 69.50 6.58
CA GLN A 7 30.03 68.67 5.56
C GLN A 7 28.86 67.90 6.16
N ASP A 8 27.76 67.89 5.42
CA ASP A 8 26.44 67.42 5.83
C ASP A 8 26.27 65.89 5.70
N ASP A 9 25.05 65.45 6.03
CA ASP A 9 24.38 64.23 5.55
C ASP A 9 24.91 62.85 6.00
N GLU A 10 24.06 61.84 6.18
CA GLU A 10 22.66 61.78 6.62
C GLU A 10 22.36 60.31 6.97
N LEU A 11 21.11 59.97 7.30
CA LEU A 11 20.55 58.62 7.38
C LEU A 11 21.21 57.61 8.34
N PHE A 12 20.49 57.42 9.45
CA PHE A 12 20.14 56.09 9.91
C PHE A 12 19.83 55.14 8.74
N THR A 13 20.59 54.05 8.64
CA THR A 13 20.13 52.82 8.02
C THR A 13 20.41 51.69 9.00
N ASP A 14 19.40 51.34 9.80
CA ASP A 14 19.38 50.03 10.45
C ASP A 14 19.33 48.99 9.31
N GLU A 15 20.41 48.24 9.11
CA GLU A 15 20.38 47.03 8.29
C GLU A 15 19.56 45.97 9.03
N TRP A 16 18.24 46.05 8.86
CA TRP A 16 17.34 44.94 9.14
C TRP A 16 17.61 43.88 8.08
N ASP A 17 18.49 42.94 8.40
CA ASP A 17 18.66 41.69 7.65
C ASP A 17 17.34 40.92 7.67
N PHE A 18 16.47 41.22 6.69
CA PHE A 18 15.21 40.55 6.46
C PHE A 18 15.46 39.21 5.73
N GLU A 19 16.40 38.41 6.23
CA GLU A 19 16.58 36.99 5.87
C GLU A 19 15.43 36.15 6.50
N GLY A 20 14.22 36.51 6.09
CA GLY A 20 12.95 36.05 6.62
C GLY A 20 11.79 36.42 5.70
N VAL A 21 12.07 36.66 4.41
CA VAL A 21 11.04 36.58 3.38
C VAL A 21 10.56 35.14 3.37
N GLU A 22 9.41 34.89 4.02
CA GLU A 22 8.59 33.73 3.70
C GLU A 22 8.37 33.77 2.19
N GLU A 23 9.05 32.89 1.43
CA GLU A 23 8.65 32.66 0.05
C GLU A 23 7.16 32.31 0.10
N ASP A 24 6.30 33.12 -0.51
CA ASP A 24 4.90 32.77 -0.77
C ASP A 24 4.91 31.53 -1.66
N ILE A 25 4.99 30.36 -1.03
CA ILE A 25 5.00 29.06 -1.69
C ILE A 25 3.63 28.92 -2.32
N LYS A 26 3.58 29.22 -3.62
CA LYS A 26 2.37 29.14 -4.43
C LYS A 26 1.86 27.70 -4.39
N GLU A 27 0.77 27.48 -3.65
CA GLU A 27 0.16 26.16 -3.45
C GLU A 27 -0.66 25.71 -4.67
N ASP A 28 0.03 25.49 -5.79
CA ASP A 28 -0.56 25.04 -7.06
C ASP A 28 -0.86 23.53 -7.11
N LEU A 29 -0.48 22.77 -6.08
CA LEU A 29 -0.64 21.32 -6.05
C LEU A 29 -2.10 20.90 -5.81
N ASP A 30 -2.78 20.42 -6.84
CA ASP A 30 -4.14 19.88 -6.72
C ASP A 30 -4.15 18.41 -6.29
N LEU A 31 -4.51 18.14 -5.03
CA LEU A 31 -4.59 16.79 -4.46
C LEU A 31 -5.95 16.09 -4.68
N THR A 32 -6.90 16.67 -5.45
CA THR A 32 -8.16 15.99 -5.78
C THR A 32 -8.00 14.77 -6.71
N ILE A 33 -6.85 14.66 -7.37
CA ILE A 33 -6.47 13.51 -8.21
C ILE A 33 -5.35 12.75 -7.51
N ILE A 34 -5.42 11.41 -7.53
CA ILE A 34 -4.39 10.57 -6.92
C ILE A 34 -3.06 10.75 -7.65
N GLN A 35 -2.02 11.14 -6.91
CA GLN A 35 -0.69 11.38 -7.47
C GLN A 35 0.43 11.11 -6.47
N ARG A 36 1.65 10.97 -7.00
CA ARG A 36 2.86 10.72 -6.22
C ARG A 36 3.47 12.05 -5.78
N CYS A 37 3.76 12.17 -4.49
CA CYS A 37 4.38 13.35 -3.90
C CYS A 37 5.52 12.95 -2.96
N GLU A 38 6.53 13.80 -2.91
CA GLU A 38 7.60 13.82 -1.91
C GLU A 38 7.13 14.62 -0.69
N VAL A 39 7.30 14.07 0.52
CA VAL A 39 7.03 14.76 1.78
C VAL A 39 8.18 15.71 2.10
N LEU A 40 7.93 17.01 2.10
CA LEU A 40 8.93 18.04 2.40
C LEU A 40 9.05 18.33 3.90
N GLN A 41 7.93 18.37 4.61
CA GLN A 41 7.87 18.73 6.02
C GLN A 41 6.68 18.02 6.68
N VAL A 42 6.86 17.54 7.92
CA VAL A 42 5.79 16.94 8.74
C VAL A 42 5.65 17.68 10.07
N THR A 43 4.53 18.38 10.27
CA THR A 43 4.22 19.14 11.49
C THR A 43 3.09 18.45 12.26
N HIS A 44 3.38 17.97 13.46
CA HIS A 44 2.36 17.34 14.32
C HIS A 44 1.65 18.38 15.18
N GLN A 45 0.32 18.50 15.06
CA GLN A 45 -0.54 19.24 15.98
C GLN A 45 -1.37 18.25 16.83
N PRO A 46 -1.96 18.65 17.98
CA PRO A 46 -2.66 17.72 18.87
C PRO A 46 -3.88 17.00 18.27
N SER A 47 -4.51 17.58 17.25
CA SER A 47 -5.74 17.06 16.62
C SER A 47 -5.58 16.66 15.15
N ARG A 48 -4.43 17.01 14.52
CA ARG A 48 -4.15 16.81 13.10
C ARG A 48 -2.65 16.82 12.84
N MET A 49 -2.22 16.15 11.78
CA MET A 49 -0.88 16.27 11.23
C MET A 49 -0.95 17.13 9.96
N GLU A 50 -0.05 18.09 9.81
CA GLU A 50 0.06 18.94 8.64
C GLU A 50 1.30 18.52 7.85
N ILE A 51 1.13 18.23 6.57
CA ILE A 51 2.24 17.82 5.69
C ILE A 51 2.36 18.74 4.49
N LYS A 52 3.60 19.18 4.23
CA LYS A 52 3.93 19.89 2.99
C LYS A 52 4.44 18.90 1.96
N LEU A 53 3.87 18.95 0.77
CA LEU A 53 4.09 17.98 -0.29
C LEU A 53 4.63 18.65 -1.54
N LYS A 54 5.35 17.88 -2.36
CA LYS A 54 5.86 18.30 -3.65
C LYS A 54 5.67 17.21 -4.70
N ASN A 55 5.07 17.56 -5.82
CA ASN A 55 4.91 16.66 -6.98
C ASN A 55 6.17 16.66 -7.86
N ASN A 56 6.26 15.71 -8.79
CA ASN A 56 7.31 15.60 -9.80
C ASN A 56 7.48 16.89 -10.64
N LYS A 57 6.40 17.66 -10.82
CA LYS A 57 6.41 18.97 -11.51
C LYS A 57 6.98 20.12 -10.66
N LYS A 58 7.39 19.87 -9.42
CA LYS A 58 7.78 20.85 -8.39
C LYS A 58 6.64 21.74 -7.85
N GLU A 59 5.40 21.48 -8.25
CA GLU A 59 4.19 22.01 -7.59
C GLU A 59 4.24 21.62 -6.10
N LYS A 60 4.08 22.59 -5.20
CA LYS A 60 4.03 22.40 -3.75
C LYS A 60 2.59 22.60 -3.25
N GLY A 61 2.25 22.02 -2.10
CA GLY A 61 1.00 22.32 -1.40
C GLY A 61 0.88 21.60 -0.06
N THR A 62 -0.01 22.09 0.80
CA THR A 62 -0.20 21.57 2.15
C THR A 62 -1.46 20.69 2.24
N CYS A 63 -1.34 19.56 2.94
CA CYS A 63 -2.45 18.68 3.27
C CYS A 63 -2.55 18.48 4.78
N LEU A 64 -3.77 18.54 5.31
CA LEU A 64 -4.09 18.19 6.68
C LEU A 64 -4.49 16.71 6.74
N ILE A 65 -3.98 15.99 7.73
CA ILE A 65 -4.23 14.57 7.99
C ILE A 65 -4.88 14.45 9.36
N GLU A 66 -6.04 13.81 9.41
CA GLU A 66 -6.88 13.69 10.59
C GLU A 66 -7.27 12.22 10.85
N GLY A 67 -7.67 11.93 12.08
CA GLY A 67 -8.17 10.60 12.46
C GLY A 67 -7.12 9.48 12.39
N VAL A 68 -7.50 8.32 11.85
CA VAL A 68 -6.65 7.11 11.86
C VAL A 68 -5.35 7.29 11.08
N TRP A 69 -5.35 8.15 10.06
CA TRP A 69 -4.22 8.43 9.19
C TRP A 69 -3.06 9.12 9.90
N MET A 70 -3.30 9.80 11.03
CA MET A 70 -2.23 10.40 11.85
C MET A 70 -1.25 9.36 12.42
N ASN A 71 -1.63 8.08 12.45
CA ASN A 71 -0.75 6.97 12.87
C ASN A 71 0.17 6.48 11.73
N THR A 72 0.12 7.08 10.55
CA THR A 72 1.02 6.77 9.44
C THR A 72 2.41 7.31 9.77
N PRO A 73 3.47 6.47 9.76
CA PRO A 73 4.82 6.90 10.14
C PRO A 73 5.49 7.64 8.97
N LEU A 74 4.99 8.84 8.65
CA LEU A 74 5.55 9.70 7.61
C LEU A 74 6.85 10.33 8.07
N GLN A 75 7.82 10.42 7.16
CA GLN A 75 9.08 11.13 7.36
C GLN A 75 9.38 12.07 6.18
N GLU A 76 10.19 13.10 6.44
CA GLU A 76 10.68 14.02 5.41
C GLU A 76 11.56 13.26 4.39
N GLY A 77 11.37 13.55 3.10
CA GLY A 77 11.99 12.83 1.98
C GLY A 77 11.28 11.53 1.56
N GLU A 78 10.22 11.08 2.24
CA GLU A 78 9.46 9.90 1.79
C GLU A 78 8.55 10.20 0.59
N ILE A 79 8.40 9.19 -0.27
CA ILE A 79 7.43 9.22 -1.39
C ILE A 79 6.12 8.59 -0.93
N VAL A 80 5.03 9.33 -1.12
CA VAL A 80 3.65 8.90 -0.86
C VAL A 80 2.82 8.98 -2.15
N SER A 81 1.79 8.15 -2.25
CA SER A 81 0.68 8.39 -3.19
C SER A 81 -0.50 8.91 -2.39
N ILE A 82 -1.04 10.06 -2.79
CA ILE A 82 -2.00 10.81 -2.00
C ILE A 82 -3.21 11.24 -2.85
N LEU A 83 -4.39 11.16 -2.23
CA LEU A 83 -5.66 11.67 -2.71
C LEU A 83 -6.33 12.39 -1.53
N ALA A 84 -6.67 13.67 -1.68
CA ALA A 84 -7.29 14.46 -0.62
C ALA A 84 -8.59 15.12 -1.11
N SER A 85 -9.44 15.52 -0.19
CA SER A 85 -10.66 16.30 -0.47
C SER A 85 -10.52 17.70 0.08
N ARG A 86 -11.12 18.70 -0.58
CA ARG A 86 -11.16 20.07 -0.03
C ARG A 86 -12.21 20.15 1.07
N ASN A 87 -11.83 20.72 2.21
CA ASN A 87 -12.77 21.02 3.30
C ASN A 87 -13.55 22.33 3.01
N ALA A 88 -14.39 22.75 3.96
CA ALA A 88 -15.15 23.99 3.86
C ALA A 88 -14.28 25.27 3.82
N SER A 89 -13.00 25.22 4.26
CA SER A 89 -12.04 26.32 4.13
C SER A 89 -11.19 26.24 2.85
N GLY A 90 -11.48 25.30 1.94
CA GLY A 90 -10.76 25.09 0.69
C GLY A 90 -9.43 24.33 0.81
N SER A 91 -8.98 24.05 2.03
CA SER A 91 -7.74 23.31 2.34
C SER A 91 -7.89 21.82 2.04
N PHE A 92 -6.81 21.16 1.63
CA PHE A 92 -6.81 19.71 1.43
C PHE A 92 -6.79 18.97 2.76
N VAL A 93 -7.70 18.00 2.91
CA VAL A 93 -7.85 17.17 4.10
C VAL A 93 -7.97 15.70 3.72
N ILE A 94 -7.35 14.84 4.53
CA ILE A 94 -7.55 13.39 4.58
C ILE A 94 -8.02 13.03 5.98
N ASN A 95 -9.12 12.30 6.08
CA ASN A 95 -9.73 11.90 7.35
C ASN A 95 -10.35 10.50 7.24
N ASN A 96 -11.11 10.08 8.25
CA ASN A 96 -11.69 8.73 8.30
C ASN A 96 -12.76 8.44 7.23
N THR A 97 -13.25 9.45 6.51
CA THR A 97 -14.35 9.32 5.54
C THR A 97 -14.02 9.81 4.13
N SER A 98 -12.90 10.52 3.95
CA SER A 98 -12.50 11.11 2.67
C SER A 98 -10.97 11.15 2.51
N GLY A 99 -10.52 10.89 1.29
CA GLY A 99 -9.10 10.81 0.93
C GLY A 99 -8.48 9.42 1.11
N LEU A 100 -7.25 9.29 0.62
CA LEU A 100 -6.42 8.08 0.69
C LEU A 100 -4.95 8.51 0.78
N LEU A 101 -4.20 7.87 1.69
CA LEU A 101 -2.76 8.04 1.81
C LEU A 101 -2.08 6.67 1.73
N SER A 102 -1.16 6.51 0.78
CA SER A 102 -0.35 5.30 0.62
C SER A 102 1.13 5.64 0.76
N LEU A 103 1.76 5.09 1.81
CA LEU A 103 3.18 5.25 2.08
C LEU A 103 4.03 4.32 1.19
N ARG A 104 5.05 4.87 0.52
CA ARG A 104 5.97 4.13 -0.36
C ARG A 104 5.23 3.29 -1.42
N PRO A 105 4.49 3.94 -2.34
CA PRO A 105 3.56 3.29 -3.29
C PRO A 105 4.23 2.33 -4.30
N ASP A 106 5.56 2.37 -4.42
CA ASP A 106 6.34 1.40 -5.21
C ASP A 106 6.55 0.05 -4.52
N HIS A 107 6.25 -0.06 -3.21
CA HIS A 107 6.33 -1.31 -2.46
C HIS A 107 4.98 -2.03 -2.48
N LEU A 108 4.79 -2.93 -3.45
CA LEU A 108 3.60 -3.78 -3.51
C LEU A 108 3.67 -4.88 -2.44
N ILE A 109 2.62 -4.98 -1.62
CA ILE A 109 2.48 -5.99 -0.57
C ILE A 109 1.27 -6.87 -0.92
N SER A 110 1.40 -8.20 -0.77
CA SER A 110 0.29 -9.10 -1.06
C SER A 110 -0.87 -8.91 -0.07
N THR A 111 -2.12 -9.02 -0.56
CA THR A 111 -3.32 -8.94 0.30
C THR A 111 -3.26 -9.96 1.45
N THR A 112 -2.73 -11.16 1.19
CA THR A 112 -2.52 -12.20 2.21
C THR A 112 -1.57 -11.74 3.32
N SER A 113 -0.47 -11.07 2.96
CA SER A 113 0.48 -10.50 3.92
C SER A 113 -0.15 -9.33 4.72
N VAL A 114 -1.00 -8.52 4.09
CA VAL A 114 -1.78 -7.46 4.78
C VAL A 114 -2.76 -8.06 5.79
N VAL A 115 -3.55 -9.06 5.40
CA VAL A 115 -4.52 -9.74 6.28
C VAL A 115 -3.83 -10.44 7.45
N ALA A 116 -2.70 -11.12 7.22
CA ALA A 116 -1.88 -11.69 8.30
C ALA A 116 -1.37 -10.61 9.28
N GLY A 117 -1.08 -9.41 8.77
CA GLY A 117 -0.63 -8.26 9.55
C GLY A 117 -1.67 -7.66 10.50
N VAL A 118 -2.97 -7.88 10.25
CA VAL A 118 -4.07 -7.40 11.11
C VAL A 118 -3.97 -8.00 12.52
N PHE A 119 -3.68 -9.30 12.62
CA PHE A 119 -3.54 -10.00 13.89
C PHE A 119 -2.14 -9.83 14.51
N CYS A 120 -1.09 -9.90 13.68
CA CYS A 120 0.28 -9.72 14.16
C CYS A 120 1.21 -9.20 13.06
N LYS A 121 1.46 -7.88 13.07
CA LYS A 121 2.41 -7.21 12.16
C LYS A 121 3.77 -7.90 12.12
N ARG A 122 4.31 -8.32 13.28
CA ARG A 122 5.59 -9.04 13.34
C ARG A 122 5.53 -10.39 12.62
N LYS A 123 4.46 -11.17 12.79
CA LYS A 123 4.30 -12.47 12.11
C LYS A 123 4.30 -12.28 10.59
N ALA A 124 3.52 -11.33 10.07
CA ALA A 124 3.45 -11.06 8.64
C ALA A 124 4.83 -10.67 8.05
N VAL A 125 5.58 -9.79 8.73
CA VAL A 125 6.94 -9.40 8.28
C VAL A 125 7.92 -10.57 8.33
N LEU A 126 7.80 -11.48 9.31
CA LEU A 126 8.63 -12.69 9.36
C LEU A 126 8.29 -13.66 8.22
N GLN A 127 7.01 -13.96 8.00
CA GLN A 127 6.57 -14.85 6.91
C GLN A 127 6.97 -14.31 5.53
N GLU A 128 6.90 -12.99 5.33
CA GLU A 128 7.31 -12.33 4.09
C GLU A 128 8.83 -12.41 3.83
N ARG A 129 9.65 -12.31 4.89
CA ARG A 129 11.13 -12.37 4.79
C ARG A 129 11.71 -13.79 4.76
N TRP A 130 11.01 -14.76 5.35
CA TRP A 130 11.44 -16.16 5.47
C TRP A 130 10.45 -17.11 4.78
N ARG A 131 10.04 -16.74 3.56
CA ARG A 131 9.21 -17.58 2.68
C ARG A 131 9.88 -18.94 2.46
N GLY A 132 9.08 -20.02 2.48
CA GLY A 132 9.56 -21.39 2.27
C GLY A 132 10.16 -22.08 3.50
N ILE A 133 10.15 -21.45 4.69
CA ILE A 133 10.47 -22.14 5.96
C ILE A 133 9.24 -22.87 6.54
N ASP A 134 8.04 -22.47 6.15
CA ASP A 134 6.80 -23.14 6.56
C ASP A 134 6.80 -24.59 6.03
N SER A 135 6.62 -25.57 6.91
CA SER A 135 6.53 -26.99 6.54
C SER A 135 5.36 -27.24 5.61
N ALA A 136 5.56 -28.07 4.58
CA ALA A 136 4.50 -28.46 3.66
C ALA A 136 3.31 -29.06 4.43
N ASN A 137 2.13 -28.48 4.24
CA ASN A 137 0.92 -28.79 4.99
C ASN A 137 -0.07 -29.50 4.07
N THR A 138 -0.48 -30.72 4.42
CA THR A 138 -1.47 -31.51 3.70
C THR A 138 -2.73 -30.72 3.32
N ALA A 139 -3.30 -29.95 4.26
CA ALA A 139 -4.51 -29.17 4.01
C ALA A 139 -4.28 -28.02 3.00
N MET A 140 -3.08 -27.43 3.01
CA MET A 140 -2.69 -26.40 2.04
C MET A 140 -2.42 -27.01 0.66
N THR A 141 -1.73 -28.15 0.60
CA THR A 141 -1.48 -28.88 -0.65
C THR A 141 -2.80 -29.28 -1.30
N VAL A 142 -3.70 -29.96 -0.58
CA VAL A 142 -5.03 -30.34 -1.07
C VAL A 142 -5.82 -29.11 -1.53
N GLY A 143 -5.77 -28.01 -0.77
CA GLY A 143 -6.40 -26.74 -1.16
C GLY A 143 -5.87 -26.17 -2.49
N ILE A 144 -4.56 -26.25 -2.75
CA ILE A 144 -3.95 -25.83 -4.02
C ILE A 144 -4.47 -26.68 -5.19
N LEU A 145 -4.47 -28.01 -5.05
CA LEU A 145 -4.93 -28.92 -6.11
C LEU A 145 -6.42 -28.70 -6.45
N ILE A 146 -7.27 -28.47 -5.43
CA ILE A 146 -8.69 -28.15 -5.62
C ILE A 146 -8.86 -26.79 -6.30
N HIS A 147 -8.11 -25.77 -5.88
CA HIS A 147 -8.14 -24.45 -6.52
C HIS A 147 -7.78 -24.53 -8.01
N GLU A 148 -6.74 -25.30 -8.37
CA GLU A 148 -6.35 -25.51 -9.75
C GLU A 148 -7.43 -26.28 -10.54
N LEU A 149 -8.01 -27.32 -9.95
CA LEU A 149 -9.09 -28.10 -10.56
C LEU A 149 -10.31 -27.23 -10.88
N VAL A 150 -10.74 -26.39 -9.93
CA VAL A 150 -11.85 -25.45 -10.11
C VAL A 150 -11.51 -24.38 -11.16
N GLN A 151 -10.28 -23.85 -11.16
CA GLN A 151 -9.83 -22.90 -12.19
C GLN A 151 -9.86 -23.51 -13.59
N LYS A 152 -9.32 -24.72 -13.78
CA LYS A 152 -9.35 -25.46 -15.06
C LYS A 152 -10.78 -25.74 -15.51
N ALA A 153 -11.65 -26.15 -14.58
CA ALA A 153 -13.05 -26.46 -14.87
C ALA A 153 -13.84 -25.22 -15.32
N LEU A 154 -13.72 -24.09 -14.61
CA LEU A 154 -14.41 -22.85 -14.96
C LEU A 154 -13.86 -22.19 -16.24
N THR A 155 -12.54 -22.24 -16.45
CA THR A 155 -11.91 -21.63 -17.63
C THR A 155 -12.21 -22.39 -18.93
N SER A 156 -12.47 -23.69 -18.83
CA SER A 156 -12.70 -24.58 -19.98
C SER A 156 -14.13 -25.10 -20.09
N ASP A 157 -15.06 -24.58 -19.27
CA ASP A 157 -16.48 -24.97 -19.19
C ASP A 157 -16.72 -26.50 -19.01
N ILE A 158 -15.93 -27.15 -18.14
CA ILE A 158 -15.95 -28.60 -17.96
C ILE A 158 -17.11 -29.04 -17.06
N LEU A 159 -18.26 -29.27 -17.71
CA LEU A 159 -19.49 -29.74 -17.04
C LEU A 159 -19.51 -31.26 -16.82
N ASP A 160 -18.79 -32.08 -17.58
CA ASP A 160 -18.73 -33.54 -17.34
C ASP A 160 -17.86 -33.92 -16.13
N VAL A 161 -18.32 -34.89 -15.34
CA VAL A 161 -17.61 -35.43 -14.16
C VAL A 161 -16.44 -36.30 -14.58
N LYS A 162 -16.53 -37.03 -15.71
CA LYS A 162 -15.40 -37.88 -16.16
C LYS A 162 -14.23 -37.03 -16.61
N GLU A 163 -14.50 -35.99 -17.39
CA GLU A 163 -13.49 -35.02 -17.81
C GLU A 163 -12.87 -34.29 -16.60
N LEU A 164 -13.66 -33.92 -15.59
CA LEU A 164 -13.13 -33.36 -14.34
C LEU A 164 -12.22 -34.36 -13.59
N ARG A 165 -12.56 -35.65 -13.58
CA ARG A 165 -11.69 -36.70 -13.00
C ARG A 165 -10.39 -36.85 -13.80
N THR A 166 -10.41 -36.75 -15.12
CA THR A 166 -9.19 -36.69 -15.94
C THR A 166 -8.33 -35.46 -15.60
N GLN A 167 -8.93 -34.29 -15.40
CA GLN A 167 -8.18 -33.10 -14.95
C GLN A 167 -7.59 -33.30 -13.54
N CYS A 168 -8.32 -33.93 -12.62
CA CYS A 168 -7.82 -34.31 -11.30
C CYS A 168 -6.61 -35.25 -11.39
N ASP A 169 -6.70 -36.29 -12.24
CA ASP A 169 -5.62 -37.22 -12.57
C ASP A 169 -4.35 -36.51 -13.03
N ASP A 170 -4.48 -35.53 -13.92
CA ASP A 170 -3.33 -34.85 -14.50
C ASP A 170 -2.72 -33.83 -13.52
N ILE A 171 -3.53 -33.08 -12.77
CA ILE A 171 -3.07 -32.20 -11.68
C ILE A 171 -2.26 -32.97 -10.63
N ILE A 172 -2.71 -34.17 -10.24
CA ILE A 172 -2.01 -35.02 -9.25
C ILE A 172 -0.64 -35.46 -9.78
N LYS A 173 -0.54 -35.87 -11.06
CA LYS A 173 0.73 -36.26 -11.70
C LYS A 173 1.70 -35.08 -11.83
N ASP A 174 1.20 -33.91 -12.19
CA ASP A 174 2.01 -32.69 -12.29
C ASP A 174 2.51 -32.20 -10.91
N SER A 175 1.83 -32.60 -9.82
CA SER A 175 2.09 -32.14 -8.45
C SER A 175 2.91 -33.08 -7.57
N ILE A 176 3.50 -34.16 -8.12
CA ILE A 176 4.18 -35.22 -7.35
C ILE A 176 5.17 -34.70 -6.29
N GLN A 177 5.95 -33.67 -6.59
CA GLN A 177 6.89 -33.07 -5.62
C GLN A 177 6.17 -32.51 -4.38
N MET A 178 5.04 -31.81 -4.57
CA MET A 178 4.26 -31.25 -3.47
C MET A 178 3.58 -32.33 -2.62
N LEU A 179 3.18 -33.45 -3.24
CA LEU A 179 2.63 -34.62 -2.54
C LEU A 179 3.69 -35.28 -1.67
N TYR A 180 4.91 -35.45 -2.22
CA TYR A 180 6.06 -35.99 -1.49
C TYR A 180 6.45 -35.09 -0.31
N ASP A 181 6.53 -33.77 -0.52
CA ASP A 181 6.95 -32.81 0.50
C ASP A 181 5.99 -32.75 1.70
N CYS A 182 4.67 -32.92 1.48
CA CYS A 182 3.68 -33.00 2.56
C CYS A 182 3.33 -34.44 3.00
N GLY A 183 4.02 -35.45 2.46
CA GLY A 183 3.92 -36.85 2.89
C GLY A 183 2.60 -37.55 2.58
N ILE A 184 1.91 -37.18 1.49
CA ILE A 184 0.64 -37.83 1.07
C ILE A 184 0.81 -38.65 -0.21
N THR A 185 0.05 -39.73 -0.32
CA THR A 185 0.00 -40.56 -1.53
C THR A 185 -0.94 -39.97 -2.59
N GLU A 186 -0.71 -40.33 -3.86
CA GLU A 186 -1.62 -39.99 -4.97
C GLU A 186 -3.05 -40.49 -4.72
N SER A 187 -3.21 -41.66 -4.08
CA SER A 187 -4.51 -42.20 -3.68
C SER A 187 -5.22 -41.35 -2.64
N GLU A 188 -4.50 -40.81 -1.66
CA GLU A 188 -5.07 -39.91 -0.65
C GLU A 188 -5.38 -38.54 -1.26
N ALA A 189 -4.50 -37.99 -2.09
CA ALA A 189 -4.75 -36.74 -2.81
C ALA A 189 -6.03 -36.83 -3.65
N ARG A 190 -6.18 -37.92 -4.42
CA ARG A 190 -7.38 -38.21 -5.21
C ARG A 190 -8.63 -38.33 -4.33
N ALA A 191 -8.58 -39.12 -3.26
CA ALA A 191 -9.73 -39.29 -2.36
C ALA A 191 -10.19 -37.95 -1.74
N ASN A 192 -9.25 -37.05 -1.42
CA ASN A 192 -9.58 -35.70 -0.95
C ASN A 192 -10.18 -34.80 -2.05
N MET A 193 -9.68 -34.88 -3.28
CA MET A 193 -10.19 -34.10 -4.41
C MET A 193 -11.54 -34.60 -4.94
N ASP A 194 -11.80 -35.91 -4.91
CA ASP A 194 -13.03 -36.51 -5.43
C ASP A 194 -14.29 -36.05 -4.68
N VAL A 195 -14.19 -35.70 -3.39
CA VAL A 195 -15.28 -35.07 -2.62
C VAL A 195 -15.82 -33.82 -3.32
N TYR A 196 -14.94 -33.05 -3.96
CA TYR A 196 -15.29 -31.83 -4.69
C TYR A 196 -15.70 -32.13 -6.15
N SER A 197 -15.28 -33.27 -6.72
CA SER A 197 -15.68 -33.69 -8.07
C SER A 197 -17.14 -34.15 -8.16
N GLU A 198 -17.70 -34.63 -7.05
CA GLU A 198 -19.11 -35.03 -6.94
C GLU A 198 -20.04 -33.88 -6.54
N SER A 199 -19.50 -32.86 -5.85
CA SER A 199 -20.24 -31.68 -5.37
C SER A 199 -20.51 -30.61 -6.45
N LYS A 200 -20.46 -30.95 -7.74
CA LYS A 200 -20.69 -30.04 -8.89
C LYS A 200 -22.01 -29.25 -8.84
N VAL A 201 -22.99 -29.73 -8.07
CA VAL A 201 -24.38 -29.24 -8.08
C VAL A 201 -24.52 -27.83 -7.48
N GLU A 202 -23.60 -27.38 -6.61
CA GLU A 202 -23.78 -26.13 -5.85
C GLU A 202 -22.94 -24.92 -6.30
N TRP A 203 -21.95 -25.09 -7.19
CA TRP A 203 -21.03 -23.99 -7.55
C TRP A 203 -21.00 -23.62 -9.04
N ALA A 204 -21.66 -24.41 -9.89
CA ALA A 204 -21.76 -24.19 -11.33
C ALA A 204 -23.06 -23.48 -11.76
N TYR A 205 -23.89 -23.05 -10.79
CA TYR A 205 -25.18 -22.39 -10.96
C TYR A 205 -25.30 -21.16 -10.05
#